data_AF-A0A2U2EFN8-F1
#
_entry.id   AF-A0A2U2EFN8-F1
#
_cell.length_a   1.000
_cell.length_b   1.000
_cell.length_c   1.000
_cell.angle_alpha   90.00
_cell.angle_beta   90.00
_cell.angle_gamma   90.00
#
_symmetry.space_group_name_H-M   'P 1'
#
loop_
_entity.id
_entity.type
_entity.pdbx_description
1 polymer ?
#
loop_
_entity_poly.entity_id
_entity_poly.type
_entity_poly.pdbx_seq_one_letter_code
_entity_poly.pdbx_strand_id
1 'polypeptide(L)' 'MHRKKKIPVGFIVTFVVAFMLALSLTALLVKFKPDMAQFMGMIFFGSWLLLSFIGVGIVALAKKKK' A
#
# COMPACT_ATOMS: atom_id res chain seq x y z
N MET A 1 20.85 26.05 2.02
CA MET A 1 19.48 25.86 1.50
C MET A 1 19.04 24.41 1.69
N HIS A 2 18.22 24.11 2.70
CA HIS A 2 17.64 22.78 2.89
C HIS A 2 16.48 22.61 1.90
N ARG A 3 16.72 21.96 0.76
CA ARG A 3 15.66 21.64 -0.22
C ARG A 3 14.69 20.66 0.44
N LYS A 4 13.52 21.13 0.93
CA LYS A 4 12.41 20.21 1.28
C LYS A 4 12.08 19.41 0.02
N LYS A 5 12.49 18.14 -0.02
CA LYS A 5 12.07 17.20 -1.08
C LYS A 5 10.56 17.07 -0.98
N LYS A 6 9.83 17.71 -1.90
CA LYS A 6 8.39 17.49 -2.05
C LYS A 6 8.19 16.01 -2.35
N ILE A 7 7.38 15.34 -1.52
CA ILE A 7 6.94 13.98 -1.82
C ILE A 7 6.18 14.05 -3.15
N PRO A 8 6.56 13.25 -4.16
CA PRO A 8 5.88 13.29 -5.45
C PRO A 8 4.43 12.88 -5.26
N VAL A 9 3.49 13.67 -5.79
CA VAL A 9 2.04 13.42 -5.67
C VAL A 9 1.69 12.00 -6.14
N GLY A 10 2.36 11.51 -7.18
CA GLY A 10 2.19 10.14 -7.66
C GLY A 10 2.44 9.08 -6.59
N PHE A 11 3.40 9.29 -5.67
CA PHE A 11 3.68 8.38 -4.55
C PHE A 11 2.54 8.40 -3.52
N ILE A 12 1.99 9.58 -3.22
CA ILE A 12 0.87 9.72 -2.29
C ILE A 12 -0.36 8.99 -2.85
N VAL A 13 -0.64 9.14 -4.14
CA VAL A 13 -1.77 8.48 -4.79
C VAL A 13 -1.62 6.95 -4.77
N THR A 14 -0.45 6.39 -5.14
CA THR A 14 -0.26 4.94 -5.06
C THR A 14 -0.36 4.41 -3.64
N PHE A 15 0.12 5.17 -2.65
CA PHE A 15 0.05 4.79 -1.25
C PHE A 15 -1.39 4.75 -0.72
N VAL A 16 -2.21 5.74 -1.07
CA VAL A 16 -3.64 5.79 -0.71
C VAL A 16 -4.42 4.66 -1.37
N VAL A 17 -4.14 4.37 -2.65
CA VAL A 17 -4.78 3.25 -3.36
C VAL A 17 -4.40 1.90 -2.72
N ALA A 18 -3.11 1.69 -2.41
CA ALA A 18 -2.65 0.49 -1.72
C ALA A 18 -3.31 0.34 -0.33
N PHE A 19 -3.51 1.44 0.39
CA PHE A 19 -4.20 1.46 1.68
C PHE A 19 -5.66 1.00 1.56
N MET A 20 -6.42 1.55 0.62
CA MET A 20 -7.81 1.19 0.39
C MET A 20 -7.97 -0.28 -0.02
N LEU A 21 -7.06 -0.77 -0.88
CA LEU A 21 -7.03 -2.17 -1.30
C LEU A 21 -6.71 -3.11 -0.13
N ALA A 22 -5.71 -2.77 0.69
CA ALA A 22 -5.34 -3.57 1.85
C ALA A 22 -6.48 -3.63 2.88
N LEU A 23 -7.14 -2.49 3.17
CA LEU A 23 -8.31 -2.47 4.04
C LEU A 23 -9.44 -3.38 3.52
N SER A 24 -9.75 -3.27 2.23
CA SER A 24 -10.80 -4.08 1.60
C SER A 24 -10.47 -5.57 1.65
N LEU A 25 -9.22 -5.93 1.37
CA LEU A 25 -8.74 -7.31 1.40
C LEU A 25 -8.81 -7.89 2.82
N THR A 26 -8.34 -7.13 3.82
CA THR A 26 -8.38 -7.56 5.22
C THR A 26 -9.82 -7.72 5.71
N ALA A 27 -10.71 -6.78 5.39
CA ALA A 27 -12.12 -6.86 5.76
C ALA A 27 -12.80 -8.10 5.15
N LEU A 28 -12.51 -8.39 3.87
CA LEU A 28 -13.02 -9.57 3.19
C LEU A 28 -12.47 -10.87 3.82
N LEU A 29 -11.17 -10.90 4.14
CA LEU A 29 -10.53 -12.07 4.74
C LEU A 29 -11.09 -12.38 6.13
N VAL A 30 -11.32 -11.37 6.98
CA VAL A 30 -11.95 -11.54 8.29
C VAL A 30 -13.40 -12.02 8.16
N LYS A 31 -14.13 -11.56 7.13
CA LYS A 31 -15.49 -12.03 6.85
C LYS A 31 -15.56 -13.52 6.49
N PHE A 32 -14.58 -14.04 5.75
CA PHE A 32 -14.52 -15.46 5.38
C PHE A 32 -13.86 -16.35 6.43
N LYS A 33 -12.92 -15.82 7.20
CA LYS A 33 -12.14 -16.52 8.22
C LYS A 33 -12.08 -15.66 9.49
N PRO A 34 -13.15 -15.66 10.32
CA PRO A 34 -13.20 -14.83 11.52
C PRO A 34 -12.13 -15.19 12.56
N ASP A 35 -11.60 -16.42 12.53
CA ASP A 35 -10.45 -16.86 13.32
C ASP A 35 -9.20 -15.98 13.08
N MET A 36 -9.09 -15.39 11.89
CA MET A 36 -7.99 -14.50 11.52
C MET A 36 -8.18 -13.06 12.01
N ALA A 37 -9.28 -12.75 12.71
CA ALA A 37 -9.55 -11.40 13.22
C ALA A 37 -8.48 -10.91 14.20
N GLN A 38 -7.92 -11.81 15.02
CA GLN A 38 -6.80 -11.47 15.91
C GLN A 38 -5.55 -10.99 15.14
N PHE A 39 -5.36 -11.48 13.91
CA PHE A 39 -4.25 -11.10 13.04
C PHE A 39 -4.59 -9.94 12.10
N MET A 40 -5.78 -9.36 12.19
CA MET A 40 -6.29 -8.34 11.26
C MET A 40 -5.31 -7.19 11.07
N GLY A 41 -4.73 -6.66 12.15
CA GLY A 41 -3.76 -5.57 12.10
C GLY A 41 -2.45 -5.96 11.40
N MET A 42 -1.96 -7.18 11.64
CA MET A 42 -0.73 -7.70 11.02
C MET A 42 -0.93 -8.00 9.53
N ILE A 43 -2.07 -8.62 9.18
CA ILE A 43 -2.43 -8.91 7.79
C ILE A 43 -2.62 -7.60 7.02
N PHE A 44 -3.37 -6.66 7.59
CA PHE A 44 -3.52 -5.33 7.02
C PHE A 44 -2.18 -4.64 6.78
N PHE A 45 -1.35 -4.57 7.83
CA PHE A 45 -0.06 -3.90 7.75
C PHE A 45 0.87 -4.57 6.73
N GLY A 46 0.97 -5.91 6.74
CA GLY A 46 1.79 -6.66 5.80
C GLY A 46 1.32 -6.51 4.35
N SER A 47 0.02 -6.68 4.09
CA SER A 47 -0.54 -6.50 2.74
C SER A 47 -0.39 -5.07 2.24
N TRP A 48 -0.64 -4.08 3.09
CA TRP A 48 -0.49 -2.67 2.74
C TRP A 48 0.96 -2.29 2.43
N LEU A 49 1.91 -2.73 3.26
CA LEU A 49 3.33 -2.48 3.07
C LEU A 49 3.80 -3.09 1.74
N LEU A 50 3.43 -4.35 1.48
CA LEU A 50 3.80 -5.06 0.26
C LEU A 50 3.23 -4.37 -0.99
N LEU A 51 1.93 -4.04 -0.97
CA LEU A 51 1.27 -3.32 -2.07
C LEU A 51 1.89 -1.94 -2.32
N SER A 52 2.30 -1.25 -1.25
CA SER A 52 2.99 0.05 -1.36
C SER A 52 4.35 -0.10 -2.06
N PHE A 53 5.16 -1.08 -1.69
CA PHE A 53 6.45 -1.33 -2.36
C PHE A 53 6.27 -1.72 -3.83
N ILE A 54 5.28 -2.56 -4.14
CA ILE A 54 4.95 -2.94 -5.53
C ILE A 54 4.54 -1.70 -6.33
N GLY A 55 3.64 -0.87 -5.80
CA GLY A 55 3.18 0.35 -6.45
C GLY A 55 4.32 1.34 -6.73
N VAL A 56 5.23 1.51 -5.77
CA VAL A 56 6.43 2.34 -5.95
C VAL A 56 7.37 1.74 -7.00
N GLY A 57 7.58 0.43 -6.98
CA GLY A 57 8.39 -0.27 -7.97
C GLY A 57 7.86 -0.07 -9.40
N ILE A 58 6.55 -0.20 -9.60
CA ILE A 58 5.92 0.04 -10.91
C ILE A 58 6.10 1.50 -11.35
N VAL A 59 5.85 2.47 -10.47
CA VAL A 59 6.03 3.90 -10.79
C VAL A 59 7.49 4.22 -11.14
N ALA A 60 8.45 3.63 -10.42
CA ALA A 60 9.86 3.81 -10.69
C ALA A 60 10.26 3.20 -12.06
N LEU A 61 9.79 1.99 -12.36
CA LEU A 61 10.03 1.34 -13.66
C LEU A 61 9.39 2.09 -14.82
N ALA A 62 8.16 2.59 -14.64
CA ALA A 62 7.45 3.37 -15.65
C ALA A 62 8.16 4.69 -15.96
N LYS A 63 8.81 5.32 -14.97
CA LYS A 63 9.63 6.51 -15.19
C LYS A 63 10.96 6.24 -15.89
N LYS A 64 11.52 5.03 -15.78
CA LYS A 64 12.81 4.66 -16.40
C LYS A 64 12.68 4.36 -17.90
N LYS A 65 11.47 4.09 -18.39
CA LYS A 65 11.17 3.88 -19.82
C LYS A 65 10.90 5.17 -20.61
N LYS A 66 10.97 6.34 -19.97
CA LYS A 66 10.75 7.64 -20.59
C LYS A 66 12.02 8.45 -20.69
#